data_AF-A0A0C9V0L6-F1
#
_entry.id   AF-A0A0C9V0L6-F1
#
_cell.length_a   1.000
_cell.length_b   1.000
_cell.length_c   1.000
_cell.angle_alpha   90.00
_cell.angle_beta   90.00
_cell.angle_gamma   90.00
#
_symmetry.space_group_name_H-M   'P 1'
#
loop_
_entity.id
_entity.type
_entity.pdbx_description
1 polymer ?
#
loop_
_entity_poly.entity_id
_entity_poly.type
_entity_poly.pdbx_seq_one_letter_code
_entity_poly.pdbx_strand_id
1 'polypeptide(L)'
;MGACMSSGGIVDVTEEDKKKHREAEKYLRDAKVKMASQVKVLLLGSGDSGKSTILKQMRLIHRVPFSPEEIESYRQLVFNNLTTGMNYVFEAMEDMELEVAEENLPHVELIKEARDIQAYQPFPMSYYEPLKALWEDKSVHQAYERGNEAALPENLSYFFSSLDRLFDESYQPTEQDIVQCRARTIGITETTFMLKDHEMLMVDVGGQKSERRKWIHCFQDVT
;
A
#
# COMPACT_ATOMS: atom_id res chain seq x y z
N MET A 1 17.90 55.94 13.21
CA MET A 1 17.32 55.46 14.48
C MET A 1 15.83 55.27 14.29
N GLY A 2 15.41 54.06 13.92
CA GLY A 2 13.99 53.73 13.75
C GLY A 2 13.43 53.26 15.09
N ALA A 3 12.58 54.07 15.72
CA ALA A 3 11.89 53.71 16.94
C ALA A 3 10.75 52.73 16.58
N CYS A 4 10.91 51.46 16.98
CA CYS A 4 9.81 50.50 16.97
C CYS A 4 8.78 50.91 18.04
N MET A 5 7.65 51.46 17.60
CA MET A 5 6.49 51.64 18.46
C MET A 5 5.78 50.30 18.60
N SER A 6 5.95 49.64 19.73
CA SER A 6 5.04 48.59 20.18
C SER A 6 3.71 49.27 20.50
N SER A 7 2.76 49.25 19.56
CA SER A 7 1.37 49.59 19.86
C SER A 7 0.83 48.54 20.83
N GLY A 8 0.79 48.89 22.11
CA GLY A 8 0.08 48.18 23.18
C GLY A 8 -1.44 48.27 22.99
N GLY A 9 -1.92 47.81 21.83
CA GLY A 9 -3.34 47.55 21.65
C GLY A 9 -3.70 46.36 22.52
N ILE A 10 -4.54 46.59 23.52
CA ILE A 10 -5.29 45.52 24.17
C ILE A 10 -6.04 44.83 23.03
N VAL A 11 -5.62 43.63 22.65
CA VAL A 11 -6.42 42.78 21.77
C VAL A 11 -7.67 42.47 22.57
N ASP A 12 -8.78 43.12 22.24
CA ASP A 12 -10.04 42.96 22.96
C ASP A 12 -10.54 41.54 22.67
N VAL A 13 -10.34 40.64 23.64
CA VAL A 13 -10.64 39.22 23.50
C VAL A 13 -12.16 39.08 23.52
N THR A 14 -12.73 38.80 22.36
CA THR A 14 -14.18 38.69 22.22
C THR A 14 -14.72 37.47 22.97
N GLU A 15 -16.01 37.46 23.31
CA GLU A 15 -16.64 36.28 23.90
C GLU A 15 -16.60 35.06 22.96
N GLU A 16 -16.54 35.30 21.64
CA GLU A 16 -16.35 34.25 20.64
C GLU A 16 -14.95 33.63 20.74
N ASP A 17 -13.91 34.44 20.95
CA ASP A 17 -12.53 33.96 21.16
C ASP A 17 -12.42 33.12 22.44
N LYS A 18 -13.08 33.56 23.52
CA LYS A 18 -13.15 32.78 24.77
C LYS A 18 -13.92 31.47 24.60
N LYS A 19 -14.91 31.41 23.71
CA LYS A 19 -15.63 30.18 23.39
C LYS A 19 -14.75 29.22 22.59
N LYS A 20 -14.11 29.69 21.52
CA LYS A 20 -13.16 28.90 20.71
C LYS A 20 -12.01 28.35 21.56
N HIS A 21 -11.46 29.18 22.46
CA HIS A 21 -10.42 28.73 23.40
C HIS A 21 -10.89 27.60 24.31
N ARG A 22 -12.09 27.72 24.90
CA ARG A 22 -12.66 26.65 25.75
C ARG A 22 -12.90 25.36 24.98
N GLU A 23 -13.38 25.45 23.74
CA GLU A 23 -13.57 24.30 22.87
C GLU A 23 -12.23 23.63 22.52
N ALA A 24 -11.20 24.42 22.19
CA ALA A 24 -9.86 23.93 21.94
C ALA A 24 -9.23 23.26 23.16
N GLU A 25 -9.32 23.86 24.36
CA GLU A 25 -8.82 23.24 25.58
C GLU A 25 -9.55 21.95 25.95
N LYS A 26 -10.86 21.89 25.69
CA LYS A 26 -11.62 20.66 25.90
C LYS A 26 -11.13 19.57 24.94
N TYR A 27 -11.00 19.89 23.66
CA TYR A 27 -10.46 18.97 22.65
C TYR A 27 -9.06 18.45 23.03
N LEU A 28 -8.15 19.34 23.46
CA LEU A 28 -6.80 18.98 23.90
C LEU A 28 -6.80 18.06 25.12
N ARG A 29 -7.68 18.32 26.10
CA ARG A 29 -7.84 17.44 27.28
C ARG A 29 -8.33 16.06 26.88
N ASP A 30 -9.37 15.99 26.06
CA ASP A 30 -9.96 14.73 25.61
C ASP A 30 -8.94 13.92 24.77
N ALA A 31 -8.20 14.58 23.88
CA ALA A 31 -7.12 13.97 23.10
C ALA A 31 -5.98 13.43 23.98
N LYS A 32 -5.59 14.17 25.04
CA LYS A 32 -4.53 13.73 25.96
C LYS A 32 -4.93 12.49 26.76
N VAL A 33 -6.19 12.43 27.23
CA VAL A 33 -6.72 11.26 27.92
C VAL A 33 -6.75 10.05 26.98
N LYS A 34 -7.22 10.26 25.75
CA LYS A 34 -7.25 9.21 24.71
C LYS A 34 -5.85 8.67 24.42
N MET A 35 -4.87 9.54 24.17
CA MET A 35 -3.47 9.16 23.94
C MET A 35 -2.87 8.37 25.11
N ALA A 36 -3.20 8.72 26.36
CA ALA A 36 -2.69 8.01 27.53
C ALA A 36 -3.22 6.57 27.66
N SER A 37 -4.40 6.28 27.12
CA SER A 37 -5.00 4.94 27.12
C SER A 37 -4.75 4.13 25.84
N GLN A 38 -4.27 4.78 24.78
CA GLN A 38 -4.07 4.17 23.47
C GLN A 38 -2.77 3.38 23.45
N VAL A 39 -2.82 2.12 22.99
CA VAL A 39 -1.64 1.29 22.82
C VAL A 39 -1.06 1.53 21.43
N LYS A 40 0.16 2.07 21.36
CA LYS A 40 0.86 2.31 20.09
C LYS A 40 1.78 1.13 19.75
N VAL A 41 1.59 0.53 18.57
CA VAL A 41 2.40 -0.59 18.07
C VAL A 41 3.10 -0.15 16.79
N LEU A 42 4.42 -0.16 16.79
CA LEU A 42 5.25 0.21 15.64
C LEU A 42 5.76 -1.05 14.92
N LEU A 43 5.44 -1.17 13.63
CA LEU A 43 5.96 -2.27 12.80
C LEU A 43 7.29 -1.86 12.17
N LEU A 44 8.37 -2.58 12.52
CA LEU A 44 9.71 -2.36 11.97
C LEU A 44 10.20 -3.58 11.20
N GLY A 45 11.03 -3.35 10.19
CA GLY A 45 11.55 -4.40 9.32
C GLY A 45 12.07 -3.86 8.00
N SER A 46 12.86 -4.66 7.28
CA SER A 46 13.37 -4.33 5.95
C SER A 46 12.23 -4.12 4.94
N GLY A 47 12.56 -3.63 3.73
CA GLY A 47 11.64 -3.71 2.60
C GLY A 47 11.17 -5.16 2.42
N ASP A 48 9.90 -5.31 2.01
CA ASP A 48 9.28 -6.61 1.71
C ASP A 48 9.24 -7.64 2.86
N SER A 49 9.47 -7.21 4.11
CA SER A 49 9.42 -8.09 5.29
C SER A 49 7.99 -8.45 5.79
N GLY A 50 6.95 -8.17 5.01
CA GLY A 50 5.55 -8.50 5.37
C GLY A 50 4.83 -7.56 6.34
N LYS A 51 5.41 -6.40 6.73
CA LYS A 51 4.78 -5.45 7.68
C LYS A 51 3.39 -5.01 7.23
N SER A 52 3.28 -4.54 5.98
CA SER A 52 2.01 -4.07 5.43
C SER A 52 1.00 -5.21 5.29
N THR A 53 1.47 -6.44 5.07
CA THR A 53 0.62 -7.65 5.07
C THR A 53 0.03 -7.90 6.46
N ILE A 54 0.84 -7.80 7.52
CA ILE A 54 0.37 -7.89 8.91
C ILE A 54 -0.67 -6.80 9.19
N LEU A 55 -0.42 -5.56 8.77
CA LEU A 55 -1.36 -4.46 8.97
C LEU A 55 -2.71 -4.72 8.27
N LYS A 56 -2.68 -5.19 7.01
CA LYS A 56 -3.88 -5.57 6.26
C LYS A 56 -4.64 -6.70 6.97
N GLN A 57 -3.94 -7.72 7.45
CA GLN A 57 -4.54 -8.82 8.21
C GLN A 57 -5.19 -8.33 9.51
N MET A 58 -4.55 -7.41 10.23
CA MET A 58 -5.14 -6.81 11.44
C MET A 58 -6.42 -6.04 11.12
N ARG A 59 -6.46 -5.30 10.00
CA ARG A 59 -7.70 -4.66 9.54
C ARG A 59 -8.82 -5.67 9.31
N LEU A 60 -8.53 -6.80 8.65
CA LEU A 60 -9.52 -7.85 8.40
C LEU A 60 -10.02 -8.50 9.69
N ILE A 61 -9.10 -8.93 10.57
CA ILE A 61 -9.43 -9.58 11.85
C ILE A 61 -10.30 -8.67 12.73
N HIS A 62 -9.98 -7.37 12.76
CA HIS A 62 -10.70 -6.37 13.56
C HIS A 62 -11.87 -5.70 12.81
N ARG A 63 -12.24 -6.19 11.62
CA ARG A 63 -13.35 -5.68 10.81
C ARG A 63 -13.28 -4.16 10.55
N VAL A 64 -12.06 -3.65 10.36
CA VAL A 64 -11.85 -2.27 9.89
C VAL A 64 -12.09 -2.25 8.38
N PRO A 65 -13.18 -1.66 7.89
CA PRO A 65 -13.52 -1.69 6.48
C PRO A 65 -12.47 -0.94 5.64
N PHE A 66 -12.30 -1.35 4.40
CA PHE A 66 -11.62 -0.55 3.38
C PHE A 66 -12.63 0.41 2.75
N SER A 67 -12.25 1.66 2.55
CA SER A 67 -13.11 2.62 1.85
C SER A 67 -13.25 2.25 0.36
N PRO A 68 -14.31 2.69 -0.33
CA PRO A 68 -14.43 2.47 -1.78
C PRO A 68 -13.21 2.97 -2.57
N GLU A 69 -12.61 4.09 -2.15
CA GLU A 69 -11.42 4.66 -2.78
C GLU A 69 -10.16 3.80 -2.53
N GLU A 70 -10.04 3.21 -1.34
CA GLU A 70 -8.97 2.25 -1.04
C GLU A 70 -9.12 0.99 -1.90
N ILE A 71 -10.35 0.45 -1.99
CA ILE A 71 -10.65 -0.72 -2.82
C ILE A 71 -10.31 -0.43 -4.28
N GLU A 72 -10.70 0.73 -4.80
CA GLU A 72 -10.34 1.14 -6.16
C GLU A 72 -8.82 1.26 -6.36
N SER A 73 -8.11 1.84 -5.39
CA SER A 73 -6.65 1.92 -5.43
C SER A 73 -6.01 0.53 -5.46
N TYR A 74 -6.54 -0.43 -4.70
CA TYR A 74 -6.08 -1.83 -4.76
C TYR A 74 -6.41 -2.49 -6.09
N ARG A 75 -7.54 -2.16 -6.73
CA ARG A 75 -7.89 -2.68 -8.05
C ARG A 75 -6.85 -2.29 -9.09
N GLN A 76 -6.47 -1.01 -9.14
CA GLN A 76 -5.41 -0.52 -10.02
C GLN A 76 -4.06 -1.18 -9.69
N LEU A 77 -3.77 -1.35 -8.40
CA LEU A 77 -2.51 -1.96 -7.96
C LEU A 77 -2.42 -3.45 -8.31
N VAL A 78 -3.53 -4.20 -8.27
CA VAL A 78 -3.56 -5.61 -8.71
C VAL A 78 -3.19 -5.71 -10.19
N PHE A 79 -3.73 -4.83 -11.04
CA PHE A 79 -3.32 -4.80 -12.45
C PHE A 79 -1.83 -4.49 -12.62
N ASN A 80 -1.33 -3.48 -11.89
CA ASN A 80 0.08 -3.13 -11.92
C ASN A 80 0.98 -4.27 -11.42
N ASN A 81 0.52 -5.05 -10.43
CA ASN A 81 1.22 -6.24 -9.94
C ASN A 81 1.28 -7.36 -10.98
N LEU A 82 0.25 -7.54 -11.81
CA LEU A 82 0.28 -8.50 -12.92
C LEU A 82 1.35 -8.13 -13.95
N THR A 83 1.32 -6.89 -14.44
CA THR A 83 2.21 -6.45 -15.54
C THR A 83 3.64 -6.27 -15.07
N THR A 84 3.86 -5.58 -13.95
CA THR A 84 5.20 -5.40 -13.36
C THR A 84 5.75 -6.73 -12.87
N GLY A 85 4.89 -7.59 -12.30
CA GLY A 85 5.26 -8.93 -11.89
C GLY A 85 5.82 -9.77 -13.03
N MET A 86 5.14 -9.76 -14.18
CA MET A 86 5.62 -10.44 -15.38
C MET A 86 6.90 -9.81 -15.94
N ASN A 87 7.04 -8.48 -15.89
CA ASN A 87 8.29 -7.81 -16.28
C ASN A 87 9.49 -8.26 -15.41
N TYR A 88 9.29 -8.47 -14.11
CA TYR A 88 10.35 -9.05 -13.26
C TYR A 88 10.71 -10.48 -13.68
N VAL A 89 9.73 -11.27 -14.13
CA VAL A 89 10.02 -12.61 -14.68
C VAL A 89 10.85 -12.49 -15.96
N PHE A 90 10.56 -11.55 -16.85
CA PHE A 90 11.37 -11.32 -18.05
C PHE A 90 12.80 -10.91 -17.74
N GLU A 91 13.00 -10.00 -16.77
CA GLU A 91 14.34 -9.62 -16.31
C GLU A 91 15.10 -10.84 -15.77
N ALA A 92 14.45 -11.69 -14.98
CA ALA A 92 15.05 -12.93 -14.49
C ALA A 92 15.36 -13.94 -15.62
N MET A 93 14.51 -14.02 -16.65
CA MET A 93 14.74 -14.86 -17.82
C MET A 93 15.99 -14.43 -18.60
N GLU A 94 16.21 -13.12 -18.75
CA GLU A 94 17.41 -12.57 -19.40
C GLU A 94 18.69 -13.02 -18.67
N ASP A 95 18.72 -12.96 -17.33
CA ASP A 95 19.83 -13.43 -16.51
C ASP A 95 20.03 -14.96 -16.55
N MET A 96 18.95 -15.71 -16.82
CA MET A 96 18.94 -17.17 -16.88
C MET A 96 19.17 -17.73 -18.29
N GLU A 97 19.38 -16.87 -19.29
CA GLU A 97 19.50 -17.23 -20.71
C GLU A 97 18.28 -18.03 -21.21
N LEU A 98 17.08 -17.66 -20.74
CA LEU A 98 15.80 -18.26 -21.15
C LEU A 98 15.05 -17.33 -22.11
N GLU A 99 14.47 -17.91 -23.14
CA GLU A 99 13.68 -17.19 -24.15
C GLU A 99 12.22 -17.67 -24.12
N VAL A 100 11.29 -16.73 -24.23
CA VAL A 100 9.87 -17.06 -24.46
C VAL A 100 9.70 -17.71 -25.82
N ALA A 101 8.63 -18.51 -26.00
CA ALA A 101 8.30 -19.06 -27.31
C ALA A 101 8.11 -17.94 -28.35
N GLU A 102 8.51 -18.18 -29.60
CA GLU A 102 8.43 -17.17 -30.69
C GLU A 102 7.00 -16.61 -30.86
N GLU A 103 5.99 -17.46 -30.66
CA GLU A 103 4.57 -17.08 -30.70
C GLU A 103 4.15 -16.07 -29.61
N ASN A 104 4.88 -16.03 -28.49
CA ASN A 104 4.63 -15.14 -27.36
C ASN A 104 5.42 -13.82 -27.42
N LEU A 105 6.34 -13.63 -28.39
CA LEU A 105 7.13 -12.40 -28.52
C LEU A 105 6.28 -11.12 -28.61
N PRO A 106 5.18 -11.08 -29.38
CA PRO A 106 4.31 -9.89 -29.42
C PRO A 106 3.66 -9.58 -28.07
N HIS A 107 3.44 -10.60 -27.23
CA HIS A 107 2.89 -10.43 -25.89
C HIS A 107 3.90 -9.78 -24.94
N VAL A 108 5.20 -10.13 -25.05
CA VAL A 108 6.26 -9.52 -24.24
C VAL A 108 6.31 -8.01 -24.45
N GLU A 109 6.32 -7.55 -25.70
CA GLU A 109 6.35 -6.11 -26.03
C GLU A 109 5.15 -5.37 -25.41
N LEU A 110 3.95 -5.94 -25.55
CA LEU A 110 2.74 -5.36 -24.97
C LEU A 110 2.80 -5.23 -23.44
N ILE A 111 3.34 -6.24 -22.73
CA ILE A 111 3.46 -6.20 -21.27
C ILE A 111 4.57 -5.25 -20.81
N LYS A 112 5.70 -5.20 -21.53
CA LYS A 112 6.79 -4.24 -21.24
C LYS A 112 6.32 -2.78 -21.37
N GLU A 113 5.39 -2.51 -22.29
CA GLU A 113 4.82 -1.17 -22.50
C GLU A 113 3.51 -0.90 -21.73
N ALA A 114 3.12 -1.80 -20.81
CA ALA A 114 1.87 -1.66 -20.07
C ALA A 114 1.81 -0.35 -19.28
N ARG A 115 0.65 0.31 -19.34
CA ARG A 115 0.39 1.58 -18.64
C ARG A 115 -0.56 1.37 -17.47
N ASP A 116 -0.50 2.29 -16.52
CA ASP A 116 -1.48 2.32 -15.43
C ASP A 116 -2.89 2.52 -15.99
N ILE A 117 -3.84 1.80 -15.40
CA ILE A 117 -5.25 1.86 -15.78
C ILE A 117 -5.95 3.05 -15.14
N GLN A 118 -7.00 3.53 -15.79
CA GLN A 118 -7.83 4.60 -15.25
C GLN A 118 -8.68 4.11 -14.07
N ALA A 119 -9.07 5.04 -13.21
CA ALA A 119 -9.92 4.76 -12.07
C ALA A 119 -11.32 4.28 -12.53
N TYR A 120 -11.87 3.31 -11.81
CA TYR A 120 -13.21 2.74 -11.99
C TYR A 120 -13.47 2.16 -13.39
N GLN A 121 -12.44 1.68 -14.09
CA GLN A 121 -12.57 1.01 -15.39
C GLN A 121 -12.11 -0.45 -15.28
N PRO A 122 -12.82 -1.42 -15.88
CA PRO A 122 -12.36 -2.81 -15.96
C PRO A 122 -10.94 -2.94 -16.49
N PHE A 123 -10.29 -4.07 -16.19
CA PHE A 123 -8.98 -4.35 -16.77
C PHE A 123 -9.10 -4.45 -18.30
N PRO A 124 -8.20 -3.83 -19.08
CA PRO A 124 -8.35 -3.85 -20.53
C PRO A 124 -8.16 -5.27 -21.06
N MET A 125 -9.18 -5.85 -21.68
CA MET A 125 -9.18 -7.22 -22.19
C MET A 125 -8.04 -7.53 -23.17
N SER A 126 -7.43 -6.50 -23.77
CA SER A 126 -6.20 -6.64 -24.56
C SER A 126 -5.04 -7.28 -23.80
N TYR A 127 -5.05 -7.27 -22.47
CA TYR A 127 -4.00 -7.89 -21.63
C TYR A 127 -4.35 -9.30 -21.17
N TYR A 128 -5.61 -9.75 -21.26
CA TYR A 128 -6.04 -11.03 -20.71
C TYR A 128 -5.31 -12.21 -21.38
N GLU A 129 -5.46 -12.35 -22.69
CA GLU A 129 -4.85 -13.45 -23.45
C GLU A 129 -3.31 -13.38 -23.41
N PRO A 130 -2.66 -12.21 -23.62
CA PRO A 130 -1.22 -12.10 -23.49
C PRO A 130 -0.67 -12.53 -22.12
N LEU A 131 -1.28 -12.08 -21.02
CA LEU A 131 -0.84 -12.47 -19.67
C LEU A 131 -1.02 -13.97 -19.43
N LYS A 132 -2.11 -14.56 -19.95
CA LYS A 132 -2.38 -15.99 -19.84
C LYS A 132 -1.38 -16.82 -20.64
N ALA A 133 -1.19 -16.51 -21.92
CA ALA A 133 -0.27 -17.20 -22.81
C ALA A 133 1.18 -17.14 -22.30
N LEU A 134 1.60 -15.97 -21.80
CA LEU A 134 2.91 -15.80 -21.16
C LEU A 134 3.03 -16.63 -19.88
N TRP A 135 2.00 -16.66 -19.04
CA TRP A 135 2.06 -17.45 -17.81
C TRP A 135 2.12 -18.95 -18.07
N GLU A 136 1.48 -19.44 -19.15
CA GLU A 136 1.51 -20.84 -19.58
C GLU A 136 2.81 -21.21 -20.35
N ASP A 137 3.67 -20.24 -20.66
CA ASP A 137 4.95 -20.45 -21.34
C ASP A 137 5.91 -21.25 -20.45
N LYS A 138 6.56 -22.26 -21.04
CA LYS A 138 7.48 -23.16 -20.32
C LYS A 138 8.69 -22.43 -19.75
N SER A 139 9.25 -21.48 -20.49
CA SER A 139 10.43 -20.73 -20.05
C SER A 139 10.07 -19.74 -18.95
N VAL A 140 8.88 -19.13 -19.01
CA VAL A 140 8.34 -18.28 -17.94
C VAL A 140 8.14 -19.09 -16.65
N HIS A 141 7.54 -20.28 -16.75
CA HIS A 141 7.41 -21.18 -15.60
C HIS A 141 8.77 -21.60 -15.03
N GLN A 142 9.73 -21.97 -15.87
CA GLN A 142 11.08 -22.35 -15.44
C GLN A 142 11.79 -21.21 -14.71
N ALA A 143 11.66 -19.97 -15.19
CA ALA A 143 12.22 -18.80 -14.51
C ALA A 143 11.53 -18.54 -13.17
N TYR A 144 10.20 -18.69 -13.11
CA TYR A 144 9.44 -18.50 -11.88
C TYR A 144 9.77 -19.54 -10.80
N GLU A 145 9.99 -20.81 -11.18
CA GLU A 145 10.43 -21.86 -10.25
C GLU A 145 11.79 -21.56 -9.61
N ARG A 146 12.66 -20.83 -10.33
CA ARG A 146 13.95 -20.32 -9.85
C ARG A 146 13.86 -18.89 -9.31
N GLY A 147 12.65 -18.41 -9.04
CA GLY A 147 12.40 -17.02 -8.68
C GLY A 147 13.11 -16.54 -7.41
N ASN A 148 13.53 -17.45 -6.53
CA ASN A 148 14.36 -17.14 -5.37
C ASN A 148 15.76 -16.60 -5.73
N GLU A 149 16.28 -16.91 -6.93
CA GLU A 149 17.56 -16.39 -7.43
C GLU A 149 17.46 -14.91 -7.83
N ALA A 150 16.26 -14.46 -8.23
CA ALA A 150 15.98 -13.10 -8.74
C ALA A 150 15.01 -12.28 -7.85
N ALA A 151 14.67 -12.77 -6.65
CA ALA A 151 13.72 -12.15 -5.73
C ALA A 151 12.35 -11.82 -6.36
N LEU A 152 11.82 -12.75 -7.16
CA LEU A 152 10.52 -12.60 -7.81
C LEU A 152 9.37 -12.52 -6.79
N PRO A 153 8.28 -11.79 -7.09
CA PRO A 153 7.13 -11.74 -6.20
C PRO A 153 6.46 -13.12 -6.04
N GLU A 154 6.29 -13.58 -4.81
CA GLU A 154 5.68 -14.90 -4.52
C GLU A 154 4.18 -14.95 -4.84
N ASN A 155 3.52 -13.78 -4.84
CA ASN A 155 2.08 -13.63 -5.06
C ASN A 155 1.66 -13.74 -6.53
N LEU A 156 2.59 -13.87 -7.50
CA LEU A 156 2.23 -13.98 -8.91
C LEU A 156 1.35 -15.20 -9.17
N SER A 157 1.70 -16.37 -8.64
CA SER A 157 0.90 -17.59 -8.79
C SER A 157 -0.57 -17.42 -8.37
N TYR A 158 -0.83 -16.68 -7.29
CA TYR A 158 -2.19 -16.35 -6.83
C TYR A 158 -2.97 -15.51 -7.84
N PHE A 159 -2.34 -14.45 -8.39
CA PHE A 159 -3.01 -13.57 -9.33
C PHE A 159 -3.19 -14.20 -10.71
N PHE A 160 -2.15 -14.87 -11.24
CA PHE A 160 -2.21 -15.51 -12.56
C PHE A 160 -3.17 -16.71 -12.60
N SER A 161 -3.33 -17.44 -11.49
CA SER A 161 -4.39 -18.46 -11.39
C SER A 161 -5.81 -17.88 -11.29
N SER A 162 -5.94 -16.57 -11.07
CA SER A 162 -7.22 -15.88 -10.93
C SER A 162 -7.58 -14.99 -12.12
N LEU A 163 -6.84 -15.04 -13.25
CA LEU A 163 -7.02 -14.09 -14.36
C LEU A 163 -8.49 -13.97 -14.82
N ASP A 164 -9.22 -15.08 -14.96
CA ASP A 164 -10.63 -15.07 -15.36
C ASP A 164 -11.50 -14.19 -14.44
N ARG A 165 -11.28 -14.30 -13.13
CA ARG A 165 -11.98 -13.50 -12.12
C ARG A 165 -11.53 -12.04 -12.12
N LEU A 166 -10.23 -11.80 -12.33
CA LEU A 166 -9.65 -10.45 -12.29
C LEU A 166 -10.06 -9.61 -13.52
N PHE A 167 -10.26 -10.26 -14.67
CA PHE A 167 -10.66 -9.60 -15.93
C PHE A 167 -12.18 -9.56 -16.14
N ASP A 168 -12.96 -10.11 -15.22
CA ASP A 168 -14.42 -9.94 -15.23
C ASP A 168 -14.79 -8.45 -15.11
N GLU A 169 -15.77 -7.98 -15.89
CA GLU A 169 -16.18 -6.56 -15.89
C GLU A 169 -16.71 -6.08 -14.54
N SER A 170 -17.23 -7.00 -13.72
CA SER A 170 -17.75 -6.72 -12.38
C SER A 170 -16.70 -6.89 -11.27
N TYR A 171 -15.45 -7.18 -11.62
CA TYR A 171 -14.38 -7.43 -10.66
C TYR A 171 -14.22 -6.28 -9.66
N GLN A 172 -14.29 -6.65 -8.39
CA GLN A 172 -13.86 -5.83 -7.26
C GLN A 172 -12.84 -6.62 -6.44
N PRO A 173 -11.76 -5.98 -5.96
CA PRO A 173 -10.77 -6.64 -5.12
C PRO A 173 -11.42 -7.28 -3.89
N THR A 174 -11.13 -8.56 -3.71
CA THR A 174 -11.50 -9.30 -2.50
C THR A 174 -10.53 -8.96 -1.37
N GLU A 175 -10.91 -9.29 -0.13
CA GLU A 175 -10.00 -9.19 1.02
C GLU A 175 -8.68 -9.94 0.78
N GLN A 176 -8.74 -11.10 0.10
CA GLN A 176 -7.55 -11.88 -0.25
C GLN A 176 -6.69 -11.17 -1.30
N ASP A 177 -7.29 -10.54 -2.31
CA ASP A 177 -6.54 -9.74 -3.29
C ASP A 177 -5.80 -8.60 -2.60
N ILE A 178 -6.49 -7.89 -1.69
CA ILE A 178 -5.92 -6.78 -0.93
C ILE A 178 -4.71 -7.24 -0.11
N VAL A 179 -4.82 -8.37 0.59
CA VAL A 179 -3.71 -8.96 1.38
C VAL A 179 -2.54 -9.35 0.48
N GLN A 180 -2.80 -10.02 -0.63
CA GLN A 180 -1.78 -10.51 -1.56
C GLN A 180 -1.12 -9.39 -2.36
N CYS A 181 -1.83 -8.28 -2.58
CA CYS A 181 -1.35 -7.18 -3.39
C CYS A 181 -0.13 -6.50 -2.78
N ARG A 182 0.94 -6.36 -3.57
CA ARG A 182 2.20 -5.72 -3.19
C ARG A 182 2.14 -4.23 -3.51
N ALA A 183 2.21 -3.41 -2.46
CA ALA A 183 2.41 -1.97 -2.55
C ALA A 183 3.76 -1.62 -1.96
N ARG A 184 4.51 -0.71 -2.61
CA ARG A 184 5.68 -0.11 -1.96
C ARG A 184 5.19 0.87 -0.89
N THR A 185 5.42 0.54 0.38
CA THR A 185 5.11 1.44 1.49
C THR A 185 6.03 2.66 1.45
N ILE A 186 5.45 3.83 1.23
CA ILE A 186 6.13 5.13 1.29
C ILE A 186 5.55 5.90 2.47
N GLY A 187 6.43 6.48 3.29
CA GLY A 187 6.03 7.26 4.45
C GLY A 187 5.59 6.40 5.63
N ILE A 188 4.58 6.90 6.33
CA ILE A 188 4.04 6.35 7.57
C ILE A 188 2.54 6.18 7.35
N THR A 189 2.04 4.98 7.63
CA THR A 189 0.61 4.67 7.60
C THR A 189 0.18 4.29 9.00
N GLU A 190 -0.89 4.92 9.46
CA GLU A 190 -1.47 4.69 10.78
C GLU A 190 -2.83 4.03 10.61
N THR A 191 -3.13 3.03 11.44
CA THR A 191 -4.43 2.38 11.47
C THR A 191 -4.82 2.10 12.90
N THR A 192 -6.01 2.55 13.25
CA THR A 192 -6.57 2.38 14.59
C THR A 192 -7.63 1.31 14.58
N PHE A 193 -7.59 0.41 15.57
CA PHE A 193 -8.64 -0.59 15.78
C PHE A 193 -8.84 -0.87 17.27
N MET A 194 -10.01 -1.41 17.60
CA MET A 194 -10.35 -1.82 18.97
C MET A 194 -9.94 -3.28 19.19
N LEU A 195 -9.04 -3.50 20.15
CA LEU A 195 -8.68 -4.83 20.66
C LEU A 195 -9.27 -4.98 22.07
N LYS A 196 -10.39 -5.70 22.16
CA LYS A 196 -11.21 -5.76 23.39
C LYS A 196 -11.62 -4.33 23.81
N ASP A 197 -11.23 -3.90 25.00
CA ASP A 197 -11.54 -2.59 25.56
C ASP A 197 -10.43 -1.54 25.31
N HIS A 198 -9.40 -1.88 24.52
CA HIS A 198 -8.26 -1.00 24.28
C HIS A 198 -8.24 -0.54 22.83
N GLU A 199 -8.05 0.76 22.62
CA GLU A 199 -7.77 1.30 21.29
C GLU A 199 -6.28 1.10 20.98
N MET A 200 -6.00 0.41 19.87
CA MET A 200 -4.64 0.16 19.40
C MET A 200 -4.37 0.98 18.14
N LEU A 201 -3.26 1.70 18.13
CA LEU A 201 -2.73 2.42 16.98
C LEU A 201 -1.56 1.63 16.41
N MET A 202 -1.75 1.00 15.26
CA MET A 202 -0.65 0.38 14.52
C MET A 202 -0.05 1.37 13.52
N VAL A 203 1.27 1.46 13.53
CA VAL A 203 2.05 2.33 12.66
C VAL A 203 2.93 1.47 11.76
N ASP A 204 2.65 1.46 10.45
CA ASP A 204 3.51 0.86 9.43
C ASP A 204 4.41 1.93 8.81
N VAL A 205 5.70 1.61 8.69
CA VAL A 205 6.71 2.52 8.14
C VAL A 205 7.41 1.88 6.96
N GLY A 206 7.72 2.70 5.95
CA GLY A 206 8.48 2.25 4.78
C GLY A 206 9.81 1.60 5.18
N GLY A 207 10.06 0.38 4.71
CA GLY A 207 11.25 -0.42 5.08
C GLY A 207 12.53 -0.08 4.31
N GLN A 208 12.41 0.65 3.20
CA GLN A 208 13.51 0.98 2.30
C GLN A 208 14.46 2.03 2.92
N LYS A 209 15.74 2.02 2.53
CA LYS A 209 16.77 2.91 3.10
C LYS A 209 16.37 4.40 3.05
N SER A 210 15.73 4.84 1.97
CA SER A 210 15.22 6.21 1.81
C SER A 210 14.16 6.58 2.84
N GLU A 211 13.33 5.62 3.24
CA GLU A 211 12.19 5.78 4.14
C GLU A 211 12.59 5.73 5.62
N ARG A 212 13.71 5.07 5.96
CA ARG A 212 14.19 4.93 7.35
C ARG A 212 14.41 6.25 8.08
N ARG A 213 14.74 7.32 7.36
CA ARG A 213 14.89 8.66 7.94
C ARG A 213 13.57 9.21 8.52
N LYS A 214 12.42 8.73 8.05
CA LYS A 214 11.09 9.13 8.52
C LYS A 214 10.69 8.43 9.83
N TRP A 215 11.39 7.34 10.20
CA TRP A 215 11.03 6.53 11.37
C TRP A 215 11.17 7.29 12.69
N ILE A 216 12.08 8.27 12.76
CA ILE A 216 12.39 8.99 14.01
C ILE A 216 11.16 9.64 14.65
N HIS A 217 10.19 10.06 13.83
CA HIS A 217 8.93 10.64 14.29
C HIS A 217 7.98 9.58 14.89
N CYS A 218 8.10 8.32 14.46
CA CYS A 218 7.25 7.23 14.94
C CYS A 218 7.68 6.72 16.32
N PHE A 219 8.95 6.91 16.70
CA PHE A 219 9.52 6.47 17.98
C PHE A 219 9.19 7.38 19.16
N GLN A 220 8.61 8.56 18.94
CA GLN A 220 8.10 9.38 20.04
C GLN A 220 6.99 8.60 20.76
N ASP A 221 7.20 8.41 22.08
CA ASP A 221 6.28 7.76 23.02
C ASP A 221 5.96 6.28 22.78
N VAL A 222 6.87 5.53 22.13
CA VAL A 222 6.81 4.05 22.11
C VAL A 222 7.60 3.54 23.33
N THR A 223 6.91 2.94 24.31
CA THR A 223 7.51 2.42 25.56
C THR A 223 7.33 0.91 25.68
#